data_AF-A0A3D9H595-F1
#
_entry.id   AF-A0A3D9H595-F1
#
_cell.length_a   1.000
_cell.length_b   1.000
_cell.length_c   1.000
_cell.angle_alpha   90.00
_cell.angle_beta   90.00
_cell.angle_gamma   90.00
#
_symmetry.space_group_name_H-M   'P 1'
#
loop_
_entity.id
_entity.type
_entity.pdbx_description
1 polymer ?
#
loop_
_entity_poly.entity_id
_entity_poly.type
_entity_poly.pdbx_seq_one_letter_code
_entity_poly.pdbx_strand_id
1 'polypeptide(L)'
;MQQPENDLDLEGDLILRGRLWLDPNIHRPGEGSAEQRLDDILGPFLEAMLDKGPALDMSCGTGILTAVMARRGFGVTGIDCRQTFLAAARSRMARYGYVVDLQNAALVDLTEYDGQFGLISDLSGDLFRVDVARDLDEQLSRAYRLLDADGVLLLGFTDYDVAMAVDGDESCSPARSIFIGNKEYLYFTRRRWGGTPRRPRHELRHYLVCGDRAEIECQEYEALTSESLAVRLERLGFVGIRFFHSGETGFDGLICVAKRPKEGGMAGPGGHEPRLPWRYGRPAPDQFPLPERDRPQRNLPREMRNLDPFHVQPDRRRQMMRTQDASGGLMIERRERVSLVMWSGGVSSTQALHRLLTETDDEVIAHHVCMLEASGRDRPELQACEEIAAILARDVRPFLFTKSTMDRKKFPLPPDPRMACAFEAGIVNLSFYNDRGYAIDRWTLASSLEDEGDWGAVETEFILNCLAASCHPYTVPAFFRFDVMGKSEIKKHLGTRISGLCWSCERPVIKKDGSAEACGHCVKCRP
;
A
#
# COMPACT_ATOMS: atom_id res chain seq x y z
N MET A 1 29.59 43.88 -10.15
CA MET A 1 29.44 42.62 -9.41
C MET A 1 28.03 42.14 -9.71
N GLN A 2 27.90 41.31 -10.75
CA GLN A 2 26.63 40.80 -11.26
C GLN A 2 26.04 39.81 -10.24
N GLN A 3 24.74 39.93 -9.98
CA GLN A 3 23.96 38.90 -9.29
C GLN A 3 24.05 37.58 -10.08
N PRO A 4 23.97 36.40 -9.43
CA PRO A 4 23.82 35.16 -10.16
C PRO A 4 22.44 35.19 -10.83
N GLU A 5 22.41 35.20 -12.16
CA GLU A 5 21.22 34.89 -12.95
C GLU A 5 20.80 33.46 -12.60
N ASN A 6 19.72 33.33 -11.83
CA ASN A 6 18.96 32.08 -11.73
C ASN A 6 18.29 31.87 -13.09
N ASP A 7 19.00 31.19 -13.98
CA ASP A 7 18.64 30.96 -15.40
C ASP A 7 17.47 29.96 -15.60
N LEU A 8 16.73 29.67 -14.52
CA LEU A 8 15.50 28.88 -14.55
C LEU A 8 14.33 29.80 -14.27
N ASP A 9 13.77 30.37 -15.34
CA ASP A 9 12.43 30.95 -15.31
C ASP A 9 11.40 29.89 -14.81
N LEU A 10 10.17 30.33 -14.53
CA LEU A 10 9.03 29.49 -14.09
C LEU A 10 8.92 28.15 -14.85
N GLU A 11 9.35 28.13 -16.12
CA GLU A 11 9.41 26.99 -17.05
C GLU A 11 10.39 25.88 -16.59
N GLY A 12 11.54 26.22 -16.01
CA GLY A 12 12.49 25.25 -15.45
C GLY A 12 11.96 24.52 -14.21
N ASP A 13 11.29 25.25 -13.31
CA ASP A 13 10.66 24.69 -12.10
C ASP A 13 9.42 23.81 -12.43
N LEU A 14 8.74 24.09 -13.55
CA LEU A 14 7.66 23.24 -14.08
C LEU A 14 8.19 21.88 -14.57
N ILE A 15 9.32 21.87 -15.27
CA ILE A 15 9.92 20.70 -15.90
C ILE A 15 10.57 19.77 -14.86
N LEU A 16 11.27 20.33 -13.88
CA LEU A 16 11.88 19.56 -12.80
C LEU A 16 10.84 18.84 -11.92
N ARG A 17 9.60 19.36 -11.85
CA ARG A 17 8.48 18.76 -11.10
C ARG A 17 7.62 17.78 -11.89
N GLY A 18 8.10 17.32 -13.04
CA GLY A 18 7.45 16.27 -13.84
C GLY A 18 6.30 16.72 -14.73
N ARG A 19 6.22 18.00 -15.11
CA ARG A 19 5.09 18.56 -15.89
C ARG A 19 5.34 18.64 -17.40
N LEU A 20 6.06 17.68 -18.00
CA LEU A 20 6.45 17.80 -19.41
C LEU A 20 5.32 17.74 -20.42
N TRP A 21 4.15 17.28 -19.99
CA TRP A 21 2.95 17.23 -20.81
C TRP A 21 2.08 18.50 -20.67
N LEU A 22 2.47 19.44 -19.79
CA LEU A 22 1.72 20.65 -19.44
C LEU A 22 2.47 21.97 -19.69
N ASP A 23 3.68 21.94 -20.25
CA ASP A 23 4.39 23.18 -20.60
C ASP A 23 4.29 23.48 -22.12
N PRO A 24 3.76 24.66 -22.50
CA PRO A 24 3.63 25.07 -23.90
C PRO A 24 4.96 25.29 -24.64
N ASN A 25 6.12 25.29 -23.96
CA ASN A 25 7.41 25.57 -24.59
C ASN A 25 8.23 24.31 -24.97
N ILE A 26 7.78 23.11 -24.62
CA ILE A 26 8.51 21.85 -24.79
C ILE A 26 8.58 21.35 -26.27
N HIS A 27 8.21 22.16 -27.26
CA HIS A 27 7.91 21.65 -28.61
C HIS A 27 8.86 22.09 -29.72
N ARG A 28 9.03 21.18 -30.68
CA ARG A 28 9.63 21.47 -31.99
C ARG A 28 8.71 22.41 -32.79
N PRO A 29 9.25 23.30 -33.64
CA PRO A 29 8.43 24.11 -34.54
C PRO A 29 7.51 23.21 -35.41
N GLY A 30 6.18 23.38 -35.31
CA GLY A 30 5.20 22.75 -36.20
C GLY A 30 4.15 21.81 -35.56
N GLU A 31 4.23 21.50 -34.26
CA GLU A 31 3.39 20.48 -33.60
C GLU A 31 2.03 20.98 -33.01
N GLY A 32 1.57 22.20 -33.35
CA GLY A 32 0.36 22.79 -32.77
C GLY A 32 0.53 23.27 -31.31
N SER A 33 -0.48 23.96 -30.75
CA SER A 33 -0.44 24.40 -29.34
C SER A 33 -0.76 23.26 -28.38
N ALA A 34 -0.34 23.35 -27.12
CA ALA A 34 -0.59 22.31 -26.11
C ALA A 34 -2.10 22.09 -25.87
N GLU A 35 -2.87 23.16 -25.91
CA GLU A 35 -4.32 23.13 -25.82
C GLU A 35 -4.93 22.41 -27.03
N GLN A 36 -4.45 22.66 -28.25
CA GLN A 36 -4.97 22.00 -29.44
C GLN A 36 -4.72 20.49 -29.41
N ARG A 37 -3.53 20.05 -28.99
CA ARG A 37 -3.25 18.61 -28.87
C ARG A 37 -4.08 17.95 -27.78
N LEU A 38 -4.22 18.60 -26.62
CA LEU A 38 -5.05 18.07 -25.55
C LEU A 38 -6.53 18.03 -25.98
N ASP A 39 -6.99 19.03 -26.73
CA ASP A 39 -8.32 19.08 -27.32
C ASP A 39 -8.55 17.97 -28.35
N ASP A 40 -7.55 17.64 -29.17
CA ASP A 40 -7.62 16.55 -30.15
C ASP A 40 -7.68 15.17 -29.46
N ILE A 41 -6.97 15.02 -28.33
CA ILE A 41 -6.92 13.77 -27.54
C ILE A 41 -8.20 13.60 -26.71
N LEU A 42 -8.55 14.60 -25.89
CA LEU A 42 -9.61 14.48 -24.88
C LEU A 42 -10.94 15.09 -25.29
N GLY A 43 -10.96 15.98 -26.27
CA GLY A 43 -12.20 16.64 -26.69
C GLY A 43 -13.32 15.68 -27.08
N PRO A 44 -13.08 14.66 -27.93
CA PRO A 44 -14.09 13.65 -28.24
C PRO A 44 -14.57 12.87 -27.01
N PHE A 45 -13.66 12.59 -26.07
CA PHE A 45 -13.97 11.90 -24.82
C PHE A 45 -14.87 12.75 -23.91
N LEU A 46 -14.55 14.03 -23.75
CA LEU A 46 -15.37 14.97 -22.96
C LEU A 46 -16.77 15.14 -23.56
N GLU A 47 -16.89 15.23 -24.89
CA GLU A 47 -18.19 15.35 -25.57
C GLU A 47 -19.04 14.08 -25.46
N ALA A 48 -18.42 12.90 -25.50
CA ALA A 48 -19.15 11.63 -25.40
C ALA A 48 -19.67 11.35 -23.98
N MET A 49 -18.98 11.87 -22.96
CA MET A 49 -19.20 11.50 -21.57
C MET A 49 -20.04 12.50 -20.78
N LEU A 50 -20.17 13.75 -21.26
CA LEU A 50 -20.68 14.87 -20.45
C LEU A 50 -21.61 15.79 -21.23
N ASP A 51 -22.69 16.20 -20.56
CA ASP A 51 -23.49 17.33 -21.00
C ASP A 51 -22.76 18.64 -20.68
N LYS A 52 -22.96 19.66 -21.53
CA LYS A 52 -22.37 20.99 -21.31
C LYS A 52 -23.04 21.64 -20.10
N GLY A 53 -22.22 22.23 -19.23
CA GLY A 53 -22.70 22.85 -18.01
C GLY A 53 -21.55 23.39 -17.16
N PRO A 54 -21.82 23.70 -15.88
CA PRO A 54 -20.79 24.12 -14.93
C PRO A 54 -19.75 23.01 -14.72
N ALA A 55 -18.48 23.36 -14.84
CA ALA A 55 -17.35 22.44 -14.65
C ALA A 55 -16.28 23.06 -13.73
N LEU A 56 -15.64 22.24 -12.89
CA LEU A 56 -14.54 22.62 -12.02
C LEU A 56 -13.24 21.92 -12.44
N ASP A 57 -12.18 22.69 -12.67
CA ASP A 57 -10.80 22.21 -12.85
C ASP A 57 -10.05 22.40 -11.51
N MET A 58 -9.93 21.34 -10.70
CA MET A 58 -9.56 21.47 -9.27
C MET A 58 -8.06 21.70 -8.98
N SER A 59 -7.23 21.60 -10.02
CA SER A 59 -5.78 21.84 -10.00
C SER A 59 -5.36 22.42 -11.35
N CYS A 60 -5.97 23.54 -11.74
CA CYS A 60 -5.98 24.01 -13.13
C CYS A 60 -4.59 24.37 -13.67
N GLY A 61 -3.62 24.60 -12.80
CA GLY A 61 -2.25 24.92 -13.18
C GLY A 61 -2.18 26.14 -14.08
N THR A 62 -1.44 26.02 -15.18
CA THR A 62 -1.35 27.08 -16.19
C THR A 62 -2.61 27.20 -17.06
N GLY A 63 -3.63 26.37 -16.84
CA GLY A 63 -4.94 26.49 -17.48
C GLY A 63 -5.10 25.81 -18.84
N ILE A 64 -4.31 24.77 -19.16
CA ILE A 64 -4.41 24.08 -20.47
C ILE A 64 -5.77 23.39 -20.59
N LEU A 65 -6.11 22.50 -19.65
CA LEU A 65 -7.40 21.80 -19.67
C LEU A 65 -8.56 22.79 -19.53
N THR A 66 -8.40 23.80 -18.68
CA THR A 66 -9.37 24.88 -18.51
C THR A 66 -9.71 25.56 -19.84
N ALA A 67 -8.70 25.87 -20.68
CA ALA A 67 -8.92 26.42 -22.02
C ALA A 67 -9.64 25.42 -22.95
N VAL A 68 -9.27 24.14 -22.90
CA VAL A 68 -9.92 23.09 -23.70
C VAL A 68 -11.41 22.96 -23.33
N MET A 69 -11.74 22.91 -22.04
CA MET A 69 -13.12 22.85 -21.57
C MET A 69 -13.90 24.12 -21.94
N ALA A 70 -13.31 25.31 -21.77
CA ALA A 70 -13.95 26.57 -22.17
C ALA A 70 -14.21 26.62 -23.69
N ARG A 71 -13.24 26.18 -24.51
CA ARG A 71 -13.37 26.09 -25.97
C ARG A 71 -14.52 25.19 -26.41
N ARG A 72 -14.74 24.09 -25.70
CA ARG A 72 -15.84 23.12 -25.96
C ARG A 72 -17.20 23.60 -25.45
N GLY A 73 -17.23 24.72 -24.72
CA GLY A 73 -18.45 25.40 -24.28
C GLY A 73 -18.90 25.04 -22.87
N PHE A 74 -18.01 24.51 -22.02
CA PHE A 74 -18.28 24.35 -20.59
C PHE A 74 -18.20 25.70 -19.85
N GLY A 75 -19.00 25.86 -18.80
CA GLY A 75 -18.90 26.98 -17.87
C GLY A 75 -17.84 26.67 -16.82
N VAL A 76 -16.58 27.02 -17.08
CA VAL A 76 -15.45 26.53 -16.28
C VAL A 76 -15.11 27.47 -15.13
N THR A 77 -14.97 26.89 -13.94
CA THR A 77 -14.22 27.45 -12.80
C THR A 77 -12.92 26.68 -12.68
N GLY A 78 -11.77 27.36 -12.62
CA GLY A 78 -10.47 26.74 -12.38
C GLY A 78 -9.87 27.22 -11.07
N ILE A 79 -9.34 26.31 -10.27
CA ILE A 79 -8.67 26.65 -9.01
C ILE A 79 -7.23 26.13 -8.99
N ASP A 80 -6.32 26.90 -8.40
CA ASP A 80 -4.96 26.45 -8.07
C ASP A 80 -4.44 27.26 -6.88
N CYS A 81 -3.68 26.63 -5.98
CA CYS A 81 -3.12 27.29 -4.81
C CYS A 81 -1.95 28.23 -5.15
N ARG A 82 -1.38 28.17 -6.36
CA ARG A 82 -0.23 28.97 -6.79
C ARG A 82 -0.66 30.15 -7.64
N GLN A 83 -0.41 31.36 -7.15
CA GLN A 83 -0.72 32.57 -7.88
C GLN A 83 0.04 32.72 -9.21
N THR A 84 1.27 32.22 -9.28
CA THR A 84 2.07 32.24 -10.52
C THR A 84 1.41 31.44 -11.64
N PHE A 85 0.79 30.31 -11.30
CA PHE A 85 0.10 29.45 -12.27
C PHE A 85 -1.20 30.09 -12.73
N LEU A 86 -1.96 30.67 -11.82
CA LEU A 86 -3.16 31.43 -12.15
C LEU A 86 -2.86 32.66 -13.03
N ALA A 87 -1.72 33.32 -12.85
CA ALA A 87 -1.31 34.43 -13.72
C ALA A 87 -1.07 33.95 -15.17
N ALA A 88 -0.41 32.81 -15.33
CA ALA A 88 -0.23 32.16 -16.64
C ALA A 88 -1.58 31.72 -17.23
N ALA A 89 -2.46 31.12 -16.42
CA ALA A 89 -3.80 30.72 -16.83
C ALA A 89 -4.65 31.91 -17.30
N ARG A 90 -4.64 33.03 -16.59
CA ARG A 90 -5.34 34.27 -17.01
C ARG A 90 -4.80 34.78 -18.34
N SER A 91 -3.49 34.81 -18.51
CA SER A 91 -2.83 35.23 -19.75
C SER A 91 -3.24 34.32 -20.92
N ARG A 92 -3.32 33.01 -20.68
CA ARG A 92 -3.79 32.01 -21.64
C ARG A 92 -5.27 32.21 -22.00
N MET A 93 -6.16 32.37 -21.02
CA MET A 93 -7.59 32.60 -21.29
C MET A 93 -7.80 33.88 -22.10
N ALA A 94 -7.10 34.96 -21.75
CA ALA A 94 -7.16 36.24 -22.45
C ALA A 94 -6.71 36.11 -23.92
N ARG A 95 -5.66 35.33 -24.19
CA ARG A 95 -5.17 35.07 -25.56
C ARG A 95 -6.24 34.48 -26.48
N TYR A 96 -7.12 33.64 -25.94
CA TYR A 96 -8.18 32.97 -26.70
C TYR A 96 -9.58 33.58 -26.51
N GLY A 97 -9.69 34.64 -25.69
CA GLY A 97 -10.96 35.31 -25.42
C GLY A 97 -11.93 34.48 -24.56
N TYR A 98 -11.44 33.50 -23.80
CA TYR A 98 -12.28 32.70 -22.91
C TYR A 98 -12.59 33.44 -21.61
N VAL A 99 -13.86 33.42 -21.21
CA VAL A 99 -14.31 33.95 -19.92
C VAL A 99 -14.45 32.76 -18.97
N VAL A 100 -13.52 32.67 -18.02
CA VAL A 100 -13.39 31.58 -17.05
C VAL A 100 -13.18 32.21 -15.68
N ASP A 101 -13.81 31.64 -14.65
CA ASP A 101 -13.54 32.04 -13.27
C ASP A 101 -12.28 31.33 -12.75
N LEU A 102 -11.26 32.10 -12.36
CA LEU A 102 -9.96 31.57 -11.92
C LEU A 102 -9.66 32.01 -10.49
N GLN A 103 -9.69 31.06 -9.56
CA GLN A 103 -9.62 31.33 -8.12
C GLN A 103 -8.36 30.74 -7.48
N ASN A 104 -7.84 31.45 -6.48
CA ASN A 104 -6.77 30.93 -5.63
C ASN A 104 -7.40 30.24 -4.42
N ALA A 105 -7.65 28.95 -4.54
CA ALA A 105 -8.34 28.15 -3.55
C ALA A 105 -7.85 26.70 -3.56
N ALA A 106 -8.01 25.99 -2.44
CA ALA A 106 -7.96 24.54 -2.41
C ALA A 106 -9.38 23.99 -2.52
N LEU A 107 -9.54 22.80 -3.12
CA LEU A 107 -10.86 22.18 -3.30
C LEU A 107 -11.61 22.04 -1.97
N VAL A 108 -10.94 21.61 -0.90
CA VAL A 108 -11.51 21.50 0.46
C VAL A 108 -12.16 22.79 0.98
N ASP A 109 -11.70 23.95 0.53
CA ASP A 109 -12.19 25.26 1.01
C ASP A 109 -13.47 25.72 0.29
N LEU A 110 -13.83 25.11 -0.85
CA LEU A 110 -14.93 25.55 -1.72
C LEU A 110 -16.33 25.20 -1.20
N THR A 111 -16.66 25.52 0.04
CA THR A 111 -17.89 25.06 0.72
C THR A 111 -19.21 25.57 0.12
N GLU A 112 -19.19 26.68 -0.61
CA GLU A 112 -20.39 27.33 -1.16
C GLU A 112 -20.89 26.76 -2.49
N TYR A 113 -20.15 25.82 -3.09
CA TYR A 113 -20.44 25.24 -4.40
C TYR A 113 -21.08 23.84 -4.36
N ASP A 114 -21.65 23.43 -3.22
CA ASP A 114 -22.28 22.11 -3.07
C ASP A 114 -23.36 21.87 -4.14
N GLY A 115 -23.23 20.76 -4.88
CA GLY A 115 -24.20 20.33 -5.88
C GLY A 115 -24.27 21.19 -7.15
N GLN A 116 -23.22 21.96 -7.47
CA GLN A 116 -23.27 22.94 -8.57
C GLN A 116 -22.57 22.49 -9.86
N PHE A 117 -21.70 21.48 -9.80
CA PHE A 117 -20.88 21.09 -10.94
C PHE A 117 -21.34 19.77 -11.57
N GLY A 118 -21.59 19.78 -12.89
CA GLY A 118 -21.84 18.56 -13.66
C GLY A 118 -20.54 17.80 -13.98
N LEU A 119 -19.40 18.49 -13.92
CA LEU A 119 -18.06 17.92 -14.09
C LEU A 119 -17.11 18.50 -13.05
N ILE A 120 -16.33 17.63 -12.42
CA ILE A 120 -15.12 18.01 -11.71
C ILE A 120 -13.95 17.22 -12.28
N SER A 121 -12.86 17.89 -12.64
CA SER A 121 -11.68 17.27 -13.23
C SER A 121 -10.39 17.57 -12.46
N ASP A 122 -9.54 16.55 -12.34
CA ASP A 122 -8.10 16.69 -12.10
C ASP A 122 -7.34 15.73 -13.02
N LEU A 123 -7.06 16.18 -14.23
CA LEU A 123 -6.21 15.42 -15.16
C LEU A 123 -4.71 15.67 -14.96
N SER A 124 -4.37 16.68 -14.16
CA SER A 124 -2.97 16.97 -13.83
C SER A 124 -2.39 15.94 -12.87
N GLY A 125 -3.26 15.23 -12.14
CA GLY A 125 -2.91 14.24 -11.14
C GLY A 125 -2.32 14.85 -9.87
N ASP A 126 -2.41 16.17 -9.70
CA ASP A 126 -1.91 16.87 -8.51
C ASP A 126 -2.65 16.40 -7.23
N LEU A 127 -3.90 15.93 -7.34
CA LEU A 127 -4.67 15.29 -6.27
C LEU A 127 -3.94 14.10 -5.63
N PHE A 128 -3.13 13.38 -6.41
CA PHE A 128 -2.44 12.16 -5.97
C PHE A 128 -1.04 12.43 -5.41
N ARG A 129 -0.62 13.70 -5.35
CA ARG A 129 0.72 14.11 -4.89
C ARG A 129 0.76 14.53 -3.42
N VAL A 130 -0.37 14.44 -2.71
CA VAL A 130 -0.45 14.82 -1.29
C VAL A 130 0.11 13.69 -0.42
N ASP A 131 1.15 14.00 0.35
CA ASP A 131 1.95 13.04 1.15
C ASP A 131 1.21 12.46 2.38
N VAL A 132 -0.12 12.58 2.43
CA VAL A 132 -0.96 12.05 3.50
C VAL A 132 -2.23 11.47 2.89
N ALA A 133 -2.36 10.14 2.86
CA ALA A 133 -3.55 9.44 2.37
C ALA A 133 -4.88 9.82 3.09
N ARG A 134 -4.80 10.56 4.21
CA ARG A 134 -5.93 11.17 4.91
C ARG A 134 -6.50 12.37 4.16
N ASP A 135 -5.68 13.09 3.40
CA ASP A 135 -6.09 14.26 2.62
C ASP A 135 -6.77 13.86 1.31
N LEU A 136 -6.35 12.76 0.67
CA LEU A 136 -6.99 12.28 -0.57
C LEU A 136 -8.48 11.94 -0.38
N ASP A 137 -8.82 11.24 0.71
CA ASP A 137 -10.21 10.89 1.00
C ASP A 137 -11.06 12.14 1.30
N GLU A 138 -10.47 13.16 1.93
CA GLU A 138 -11.13 14.44 2.19
C GLU A 138 -11.37 15.23 0.91
N GLN A 139 -10.37 15.30 0.02
CA GLN A 139 -10.49 15.92 -1.29
C GLN A 139 -11.55 15.22 -2.16
N LEU A 140 -11.53 13.89 -2.21
CA LEU A 140 -12.55 13.11 -2.94
C LEU A 140 -13.95 13.28 -2.33
N SER A 141 -14.05 13.34 -1.00
CA SER A 141 -15.33 13.61 -0.32
C SER A 141 -15.85 15.01 -0.65
N ARG A 142 -14.96 16.00 -0.73
CA ARG A 142 -15.33 17.36 -1.14
C ARG A 142 -15.77 17.39 -2.59
N ALA A 143 -15.03 16.76 -3.51
CA ALA A 143 -15.43 16.63 -4.91
C ALA A 143 -16.83 15.99 -5.04
N TYR A 144 -17.12 14.94 -4.26
CA TYR A 144 -18.43 14.31 -4.23
C TYR A 144 -19.55 15.31 -3.85
N ARG A 145 -19.34 16.15 -2.83
CA ARG A 145 -20.33 17.14 -2.38
C ARG A 145 -20.58 18.24 -3.40
N LEU A 146 -19.51 18.68 -4.08
CA LEU A 146 -19.52 19.72 -5.11
C LEU A 146 -20.22 19.29 -6.40
N LEU A 147 -20.16 18.01 -6.75
CA LEU A 147 -20.85 17.47 -7.92
C LEU A 147 -22.36 17.54 -7.76
N ASP A 148 -23.08 17.91 -8.82
CA ASP A 148 -24.52 17.75 -8.89
C ASP A 148 -24.94 16.26 -8.98
N ALA A 149 -26.25 16.02 -8.96
CA ALA A 149 -26.80 14.69 -9.15
C ALA A 149 -26.58 14.21 -10.60
N ASP A 150 -26.00 13.02 -10.78
CA ASP A 150 -25.48 12.50 -12.07
C ASP A 150 -24.17 13.14 -12.56
N GLY A 151 -23.59 14.04 -11.76
CA GLY A 151 -22.31 14.69 -12.05
C GLY A 151 -21.14 13.72 -12.11
N VAL A 152 -20.12 14.08 -12.89
CA VAL A 152 -18.97 13.23 -13.19
C VAL A 152 -17.68 13.75 -12.58
N LEU A 153 -16.96 12.85 -11.91
CA LEU A 153 -15.57 13.03 -11.51
C LEU A 153 -14.64 12.42 -12.56
N LEU A 154 -13.69 13.21 -13.05
CA LEU A 154 -12.70 12.82 -14.05
C LEU A 154 -11.28 13.00 -13.50
N LEU A 155 -10.54 11.90 -13.30
CA LEU A 155 -9.21 11.93 -12.71
C LEU A 155 -8.17 11.34 -13.67
N GLY A 156 -7.05 12.02 -13.86
CA GLY A 156 -5.91 11.55 -14.65
C GLY A 156 -4.71 11.27 -13.76
N PHE A 157 -4.07 10.13 -13.92
CA PHE A 157 -2.88 9.76 -13.14
C PHE A 157 -1.99 8.77 -13.88
N THR A 158 -0.78 8.56 -13.36
CA THR A 158 0.13 7.54 -13.90
C THR A 158 -0.47 6.15 -13.74
N ASP A 159 -0.43 5.35 -14.81
CA ASP A 159 -0.82 3.95 -14.78
C ASP A 159 0.22 3.11 -14.03
N TYR A 160 0.13 3.14 -12.71
CA TYR A 160 1.07 2.41 -11.84
C TYR A 160 0.89 0.90 -11.93
N ASP A 161 -0.31 0.41 -12.29
CA ASP A 161 -0.56 -1.00 -12.50
C ASP A 161 0.30 -1.55 -13.65
N VAL A 162 0.35 -0.83 -14.77
CA VAL A 162 1.25 -1.16 -15.90
C VAL A 162 2.70 -0.93 -15.52
N ALA A 163 3.03 0.23 -14.92
CA ALA A 163 4.40 0.59 -14.61
C ALA A 163 5.08 -0.43 -13.68
N MET A 164 4.39 -0.87 -12.62
CA MET A 164 4.89 -1.89 -11.69
C MET A 164 5.02 -3.27 -12.33
N ALA A 165 4.21 -3.58 -13.35
CA ALA A 165 4.29 -4.86 -14.06
C ALA A 165 5.50 -4.95 -15.00
N VAL A 166 5.92 -3.82 -15.58
CA VAL A 166 7.00 -3.77 -16.59
C VAL A 166 8.35 -3.33 -16.04
N ASP A 167 8.35 -2.49 -15.01
CA ASP A 167 9.58 -1.99 -14.40
C ASP A 167 10.29 -3.09 -13.59
N GLY A 168 11.63 -3.01 -13.52
CA GLY A 168 12.40 -3.75 -12.51
C GLY A 168 12.36 -3.04 -11.16
N ASP A 169 13.33 -3.31 -10.27
CA ASP A 169 13.49 -2.52 -9.03
C ASP A 169 13.74 -1.02 -9.31
N GLU A 170 14.20 -0.74 -10.52
CA GLU A 170 14.48 0.58 -11.03
C GLU A 170 14.23 0.63 -12.55
N SER A 171 13.75 1.76 -13.05
CA SER A 171 13.54 2.01 -14.47
C SER A 171 13.96 3.44 -14.85
N CYS A 172 14.42 3.62 -16.09
CA CYS A 172 14.68 4.94 -16.66
C CYS A 172 13.79 5.12 -17.89
N SER A 173 13.14 6.29 -18.02
CA SER A 173 12.46 6.63 -19.27
C SER A 173 13.48 6.88 -20.38
N PRO A 174 13.11 6.68 -21.65
CA PRO A 174 13.92 7.16 -22.77
C PRO A 174 14.23 8.64 -22.64
N ALA A 175 15.45 9.05 -22.99
CA ALA A 175 15.83 10.45 -23.06
C ALA A 175 15.10 11.14 -24.21
N ARG A 176 14.54 12.31 -23.93
CA ARG A 176 13.83 13.15 -24.90
C ARG A 176 14.52 14.51 -24.98
N SER A 177 14.67 15.02 -26.20
CA SER A 177 15.06 16.41 -26.41
C SER A 177 13.84 17.31 -26.19
N ILE A 178 14.00 18.32 -25.36
CA ILE A 178 13.00 19.36 -25.08
C ILE A 178 13.64 20.74 -25.25
N PHE A 179 12.83 21.74 -25.55
CA PHE A 179 13.29 23.12 -25.69
C PHE A 179 12.70 23.97 -24.57
N ILE A 180 13.52 24.85 -23.98
CA ILE A 180 13.06 25.89 -23.06
C ILE A 180 13.61 27.20 -23.63
N GLY A 181 12.70 28.07 -24.08
CA GLY A 181 13.05 29.17 -24.97
C GLY A 181 13.80 28.69 -26.22
N ASN A 182 15.03 29.17 -26.41
CA ASN A 182 15.89 28.79 -27.55
C ASN A 182 16.98 27.77 -27.20
N LYS A 183 16.98 27.22 -25.97
CA LYS A 183 17.98 26.25 -25.50
C LYS A 183 17.39 24.83 -25.54
N GLU A 184 18.19 23.87 -26.01
CA GLU A 184 17.84 22.45 -26.03
C GLU A 184 18.33 21.76 -24.74
N TYR A 185 17.48 20.92 -24.16
CA TYR A 185 17.77 20.10 -22.99
C TYR A 185 17.45 18.64 -23.28
N LEU A 186 18.21 17.73 -22.69
CA LEU A 186 17.85 16.31 -22.60
C LEU A 186 17.11 16.07 -21.29
N TYR A 187 15.89 15.56 -21.40
CA TYR A 187 15.06 15.18 -20.28
C TYR A 187 14.86 13.67 -20.19
N PHE A 188 14.99 13.12 -18.99
CA PHE A 188 14.56 11.76 -18.68
C PHE A 188 14.21 11.62 -17.20
N THR A 189 13.49 10.56 -16.88
CA THR A 189 13.17 10.19 -15.50
C THR A 189 13.86 8.90 -15.11
N ARG A 190 14.14 8.77 -13.82
CA ARG A 190 14.53 7.52 -13.19
C ARG A 190 13.55 7.24 -12.07
N ARG A 191 12.87 6.11 -12.13
CA ARG A 191 11.98 5.64 -11.09
C ARG A 191 12.65 4.51 -10.32
N ARG A 192 12.58 4.56 -9.01
CA ARG A 192 12.99 3.47 -8.13
C ARG A 192 11.81 3.04 -7.27
N TRP A 193 11.45 1.77 -7.37
CA TRP A 193 10.33 1.23 -6.63
C TRP A 193 10.70 0.93 -5.18
N GLY A 194 9.72 1.09 -4.30
CA GLY A 194 9.80 0.85 -2.87
C GLY A 194 8.41 0.70 -2.27
N GLY A 195 8.29 0.97 -0.97
CA GLY A 195 7.03 0.77 -0.26
C GLY A 195 6.69 -0.70 -0.05
N THR A 196 5.40 -1.01 0.07
CA THR A 196 4.89 -2.38 0.30
C THR A 196 3.91 -2.77 -0.80
N PRO A 197 3.60 -4.06 -1.02
CA PRO A 197 2.61 -4.46 -2.04
C PRO A 197 1.23 -3.80 -1.91
N ARG A 198 0.83 -3.36 -0.70
CA ARG A 198 -0.46 -2.67 -0.45
C ARG A 198 -0.40 -1.16 -0.52
N ARG A 199 0.79 -0.59 -0.40
CA ARG A 199 1.06 0.85 -0.60
C ARG A 199 2.38 0.94 -1.34
N PRO A 200 2.39 0.61 -2.63
CA PRO A 200 3.60 0.69 -3.40
C PRO A 200 4.02 2.16 -3.41
N ARG A 201 5.33 2.40 -3.33
CA ARG A 201 5.89 3.74 -3.40
C ARG A 201 6.97 3.77 -4.46
N HIS A 202 7.26 4.95 -4.96
CA HIS A 202 8.41 5.13 -5.83
C HIS A 202 9.08 6.47 -5.59
N GLU A 203 10.41 6.45 -5.67
CA GLU A 203 11.22 7.65 -5.83
C GLU A 203 11.29 7.93 -7.34
N LEU A 204 10.82 9.11 -7.75
CA LEU A 204 10.92 9.59 -9.13
C LEU A 204 11.91 10.74 -9.18
N ARG A 205 12.99 10.54 -9.94
CA ARG A 205 13.99 11.57 -10.24
C ARG A 205 13.81 12.10 -11.64
N HIS A 206 13.75 13.42 -11.77
CA HIS A 206 13.72 14.15 -13.01
C HIS A 206 15.13 14.65 -13.33
N TYR A 207 15.61 14.37 -14.53
CA TYR A 207 16.90 14.84 -15.02
C TYR A 207 16.67 15.81 -16.17
N LEU A 208 17.24 17.01 -16.06
CA LEU A 208 17.25 18.01 -17.11
C LEU A 208 18.71 18.37 -17.41
N VAL A 209 19.21 18.02 -18.60
CA VAL A 209 20.63 18.14 -18.96
C VAL A 209 20.79 19.12 -20.11
N CYS A 210 21.62 20.15 -19.94
CA CYS A 210 22.01 21.08 -21.00
C CYS A 210 23.54 21.23 -21.01
N GLY A 211 24.18 20.74 -22.07
CA GLY A 211 25.64 20.74 -22.17
C GLY A 211 26.28 19.88 -21.08
N ASP A 212 27.12 20.51 -20.24
CA ASP A 212 27.81 19.88 -19.11
C ASP A 212 27.08 20.04 -17.76
N ARG A 213 25.91 20.69 -17.75
CA ARG A 213 25.09 20.91 -16.56
C ARG A 213 23.90 19.95 -16.53
N ALA A 214 23.62 19.41 -15.36
CA ALA A 214 22.44 18.60 -15.09
C ALA A 214 21.73 19.13 -13.84
N GLU A 215 20.43 19.37 -13.96
CA GLU A 215 19.53 19.67 -12.86
C GLU A 215 18.74 18.41 -12.52
N ILE A 216 18.61 18.16 -11.22
CA ILE A 216 18.02 16.93 -10.70
C ILE A 216 17.01 17.31 -9.63
N GLU A 217 15.76 16.92 -9.84
CA GLU A 217 14.73 16.97 -8.81
C GLU A 217 14.30 15.55 -8.44
N CYS A 218 14.06 15.32 -7.16
CA CYS A 218 13.72 14.01 -6.61
C CYS A 218 12.45 14.14 -5.77
N GLN A 219 11.46 13.30 -6.07
CA GLN A 219 10.16 13.29 -5.42
C GLN A 219 9.78 11.86 -5.06
N GLU A 220 9.16 11.66 -3.91
CA GLU A 220 8.62 10.36 -3.50
C GLU A 220 7.10 10.37 -3.59
N TYR A 221 6.52 9.26 -4.05
CA TYR A 221 5.09 9.13 -4.30
C TYR A 221 4.55 7.81 -3.78
N GLU A 222 3.31 7.81 -3.30
CA GLU A 222 2.48 6.60 -3.25
C GLU A 222 2.01 6.28 -4.67
N ALA A 223 2.23 5.04 -5.10
CA ALA A 223 1.77 4.53 -6.38
C ALA A 223 0.31 4.06 -6.22
N LEU A 224 -0.63 4.97 -6.41
CA LEU A 224 -2.05 4.67 -6.29
C LEU A 224 -2.52 3.78 -7.45
N THR A 225 -2.87 2.54 -7.15
CA THR A 225 -3.41 1.59 -8.14
C THR A 225 -4.86 1.91 -8.49
N SER A 226 -5.31 1.47 -9.67
CA SER A 226 -6.72 1.57 -10.09
C SER A 226 -7.66 0.92 -9.08
N GLU A 227 -7.31 -0.26 -8.56
CA GLU A 227 -8.07 -0.97 -7.52
C GLU A 227 -8.20 -0.13 -6.24
N SER A 228 -7.10 0.46 -5.76
CA SER A 228 -7.12 1.27 -4.53
C SER A 228 -7.99 2.51 -4.68
N LEU A 229 -7.92 3.19 -5.84
CA LEU A 229 -8.76 4.34 -6.14
C LEU A 229 -10.25 3.94 -6.24
N ALA A 230 -10.57 2.83 -6.90
CA ALA A 230 -11.94 2.34 -7.03
C ALA A 230 -12.60 2.12 -5.66
N VAL A 231 -11.93 1.40 -4.76
CA VAL A 231 -12.43 1.13 -3.40
C VAL A 231 -12.72 2.42 -2.62
N ARG A 232 -11.86 3.43 -2.75
CA ARG A 232 -12.07 4.73 -2.09
C ARG A 232 -13.29 5.46 -2.65
N LEU A 233 -13.45 5.48 -3.97
CA LEU A 233 -14.58 6.11 -4.65
C LEU A 233 -15.91 5.42 -4.31
N GLU A 234 -15.95 4.09 -4.33
CA GLU A 234 -17.14 3.30 -3.96
C GLU A 234 -17.58 3.59 -2.52
N ARG A 235 -16.63 3.64 -1.58
CA ARG A 235 -16.91 3.95 -0.17
C ARG A 235 -17.51 5.35 0.03
N LEU A 236 -17.14 6.30 -0.83
CA LEU A 236 -17.69 7.67 -0.82
C LEU A 236 -19.06 7.77 -1.52
N GLY A 237 -19.52 6.68 -2.15
CA GLY A 237 -20.82 6.61 -2.81
C GLY A 237 -20.79 6.98 -4.29
N PHE A 238 -19.61 7.04 -4.91
CA PHE A 238 -19.51 7.11 -6.37
C PHE A 238 -19.96 5.78 -7.00
N VAL A 239 -20.53 5.87 -8.20
CA VAL A 239 -20.99 4.73 -8.99
C VAL A 239 -20.45 4.80 -10.42
N GLY A 240 -20.54 3.70 -11.17
CA GLY A 240 -20.13 3.67 -12.58
C GLY A 240 -18.63 3.94 -12.81
N ILE A 241 -17.79 3.49 -11.87
CA ILE A 241 -16.34 3.71 -11.90
C ILE A 241 -15.73 2.92 -13.06
N ARG A 242 -14.99 3.60 -13.94
CA ARG A 242 -14.31 3.00 -15.10
C ARG A 242 -12.92 3.61 -15.27
N PHE A 243 -11.97 2.78 -15.66
CA PHE A 243 -10.60 3.18 -15.98
C PHE A 243 -10.36 3.01 -17.47
N PHE A 244 -9.68 3.98 -18.08
CA PHE A 244 -9.34 4.00 -19.49
C PHE A 244 -7.84 4.20 -19.64
N HIS A 245 -7.19 3.28 -20.36
CA HIS A 245 -5.74 3.32 -20.57
C HIS A 245 -5.35 4.27 -21.71
N SER A 246 -4.05 4.56 -21.82
CA SER A 246 -3.51 5.46 -22.85
C SER A 246 -3.87 5.04 -24.27
N GLY A 247 -3.94 3.73 -24.55
CA GLY A 247 -4.36 3.21 -25.85
C GLY A 247 -5.81 3.51 -26.23
N GLU A 248 -6.69 3.79 -25.25
CA GLU A 248 -8.10 4.08 -25.47
C GLU A 248 -8.38 5.58 -25.58
N THR A 249 -7.61 6.40 -24.86
CA THR A 249 -7.86 7.84 -24.71
C THR A 249 -6.85 8.71 -25.43
N GLY A 250 -5.67 8.17 -25.78
CA GLY A 250 -4.53 8.93 -26.25
C GLY A 250 -3.83 9.76 -25.17
N PHE A 251 -4.35 9.79 -23.94
CA PHE A 251 -3.74 10.45 -22.79
C PHE A 251 -2.53 9.64 -22.30
N ASP A 252 -1.41 10.28 -22.01
CA ASP A 252 -0.22 9.60 -21.46
C ASP A 252 -0.41 9.29 -19.96
N GLY A 253 -1.25 8.30 -19.68
CA GLY A 253 -1.61 7.88 -18.33
C GLY A 253 -2.91 7.06 -18.32
N LEU A 254 -3.48 6.93 -17.13
CA LEU A 254 -4.77 6.32 -16.88
C LEU A 254 -5.80 7.41 -16.56
N ILE A 255 -6.99 7.28 -17.13
CA ILE A 255 -8.14 8.14 -16.83
C ILE A 255 -9.18 7.34 -16.05
N CYS A 256 -9.55 7.83 -14.88
CA CYS A 256 -10.68 7.32 -14.09
C CYS A 256 -11.90 8.22 -14.28
N VAL A 257 -13.05 7.61 -14.57
CA VAL A 257 -14.35 8.24 -14.58
C VAL A 257 -15.21 7.64 -13.49
N ALA A 258 -15.84 8.48 -12.67
CA ALA A 258 -16.79 8.06 -11.64
C ALA A 258 -17.98 9.03 -11.57
N LYS A 259 -19.17 8.55 -11.18
CA LYS A 259 -20.39 9.36 -11.14
C LYS A 259 -20.97 9.51 -9.74
N ARG A 260 -21.54 10.68 -9.45
CA ARG A 260 -22.45 10.86 -8.32
C ARG A 260 -23.85 10.33 -8.71
N PRO A 261 -24.50 9.49 -7.91
CA PRO A 261 -25.83 8.97 -8.25
C PRO A 261 -26.91 10.07 -8.28
N LYS A 262 -27.99 9.85 -9.05
CA LYS A 262 -29.16 10.75 -9.13
C LYS A 262 -29.87 10.87 -7.78
N GLU A 263 -30.38 12.07 -7.45
CA GLU A 263 -31.21 12.28 -6.25
C GLU A 263 -32.45 11.36 -6.27
N GLY A 264 -32.76 10.76 -5.11
CA GLY A 264 -33.78 9.70 -4.99
C GLY A 264 -33.24 8.28 -5.24
N GLY A 265 -32.05 8.15 -5.83
CA GLY A 265 -31.22 6.94 -5.76
C GLY A 265 -30.48 6.87 -4.43
N MET A 266 -31.19 6.91 -3.30
CA MET A 266 -30.56 6.70 -2.00
C MET A 266 -30.02 5.26 -1.92
N ALA A 267 -28.71 5.10 -1.83
CA ALA A 267 -28.15 4.17 -0.86
C ALA A 267 -28.46 4.78 0.52
N GLY A 268 -29.64 4.48 1.07
CA GLY A 268 -30.11 5.15 2.28
C GLY A 268 -29.20 4.91 3.49
N PRO A 269 -29.18 5.82 4.49
CA PRO A 269 -28.59 5.54 5.79
C PRO A 269 -29.54 4.60 6.54
N GLY A 270 -29.50 3.32 6.20
CA GLY A 270 -30.38 2.30 6.77
C GLY A 270 -29.76 0.92 6.66
N GLY A 271 -29.19 0.44 7.77
CA GLY A 271 -29.33 -0.96 8.21
C GLY A 271 -29.06 -2.09 7.22
N HIS A 272 -28.13 -1.94 6.27
CA HIS A 272 -27.63 -3.07 5.50
C HIS A 272 -26.18 -3.34 5.91
N GLU A 273 -25.99 -4.44 6.64
CA GLU A 273 -24.74 -5.20 6.57
C GLU A 273 -24.26 -5.21 5.11
N PRO A 274 -22.96 -5.03 4.86
CA PRO A 274 -22.43 -5.17 3.52
C PRO A 274 -22.79 -6.57 3.02
N ARG A 275 -23.77 -6.64 2.12
CA ARG A 275 -24.00 -7.82 1.30
C ARG A 275 -22.83 -7.88 0.32
N LEU A 276 -21.71 -8.37 0.82
CA LEU A 276 -20.70 -8.99 -0.02
C LEU A 276 -21.43 -9.99 -0.94
N PRO A 277 -21.16 -10.02 -2.25
CA PRO A 277 -21.72 -11.03 -3.13
C PRO A 277 -20.99 -12.36 -2.92
N TRP A 278 -21.00 -12.89 -1.70
CA TRP A 278 -20.59 -14.26 -1.41
C TRP A 278 -21.84 -15.06 -1.06
N ARG A 279 -22.63 -15.43 -2.07
CA ARG A 279 -23.46 -16.63 -1.93
C ARG A 279 -22.51 -17.82 -2.00
N TYR A 280 -22.41 -18.56 -0.89
CA TYR A 280 -21.91 -19.94 -0.89
C TYR A 280 -22.82 -20.80 -1.79
N GLY A 281 -22.56 -20.77 -3.09
CA GLY A 281 -22.84 -21.87 -3.99
C GLY A 281 -21.49 -22.48 -4.32
N ARG A 282 -21.27 -23.76 -4.00
CA ARG A 282 -20.14 -24.49 -4.60
C ARG A 282 -20.26 -24.34 -6.12
N PRO A 283 -19.27 -23.74 -6.82
CA PRO A 283 -19.21 -23.91 -8.26
C PRO A 283 -18.95 -25.39 -8.53
N ALA A 284 -19.63 -25.95 -9.53
CA ALA A 284 -19.24 -27.25 -10.06
C ALA A 284 -17.79 -27.15 -10.59
N PRO A 285 -16.96 -28.22 -10.49
CA PRO A 285 -15.51 -28.15 -10.71
C PRO A 285 -15.05 -27.82 -12.14
N ASP A 286 -15.98 -27.55 -13.06
CA ASP A 286 -15.82 -27.67 -14.50
C ASP A 286 -15.99 -26.36 -15.29
N GLN A 287 -16.17 -25.19 -14.64
CA GLN A 287 -16.46 -23.93 -15.35
C GLN A 287 -15.34 -22.88 -15.39
N PHE A 288 -14.13 -23.20 -14.93
CA PHE A 288 -12.95 -22.39 -15.20
C PHE A 288 -11.87 -23.27 -15.81
N PRO A 289 -11.55 -23.14 -17.12
CA PRO A 289 -10.27 -23.64 -17.58
C PRO A 289 -9.20 -22.81 -16.86
N LEU A 290 -8.44 -23.44 -15.97
CA LEU A 290 -7.21 -22.85 -15.45
C LEU A 290 -6.38 -22.45 -16.69
N PRO A 291 -5.89 -21.20 -16.78
CA PRO A 291 -4.98 -20.85 -17.87
C PRO A 291 -3.79 -21.78 -17.81
N GLU A 292 -3.45 -22.38 -18.96
CA GLU A 292 -2.31 -23.27 -19.10
C GLU A 292 -1.05 -22.61 -18.53
N ARG A 293 -0.31 -23.41 -17.76
CA ARG A 293 0.95 -23.04 -17.13
C ARG A 293 2.02 -22.81 -18.20
N ASP A 294 2.04 -21.64 -18.81
CA ASP A 294 3.21 -21.12 -19.51
C ASP A 294 3.41 -19.65 -19.17
N ARG A 295 3.81 -19.40 -17.91
CA ARG A 295 4.58 -18.20 -17.59
C ARG A 295 6.03 -18.47 -17.95
N PRO A 296 6.72 -17.58 -18.68
CA PRO A 296 8.17 -17.68 -18.82
C PRO A 296 8.75 -17.59 -17.40
N GLN A 297 9.33 -18.70 -16.94
CA GLN A 297 10.12 -18.70 -15.71
C GLN A 297 11.21 -17.65 -15.90
N ARG A 298 11.07 -16.50 -15.21
CA ARG A 298 12.16 -15.53 -15.04
C ARG A 298 13.41 -16.35 -14.71
N ASN A 299 14.50 -16.09 -15.42
CA ASN A 299 15.77 -16.78 -15.28
C ASN A 299 16.40 -16.50 -13.90
N LEU A 300 15.82 -17.06 -12.84
CA LEU A 300 16.55 -17.33 -11.61
C LEU A 300 17.59 -18.41 -11.95
N PRO A 301 18.86 -18.23 -11.52
CA PRO A 301 19.87 -19.27 -11.60
C PRO A 301 19.29 -20.59 -11.10
N ARG A 302 19.65 -21.70 -11.75
CA ARG A 302 19.06 -23.03 -11.50
C ARG A 302 19.15 -23.46 -10.02
N GLU A 303 20.08 -22.87 -9.28
CA GLU A 303 20.34 -23.05 -7.85
C GLU A 303 19.30 -22.36 -6.94
N MET A 304 18.62 -21.30 -7.39
CA MET A 304 17.64 -20.52 -6.60
C MET A 304 16.18 -20.91 -6.84
N ARG A 305 15.87 -21.74 -7.85
CA ARG A 305 14.48 -22.17 -8.14
C ARG A 305 13.91 -23.16 -7.10
N ASN A 306 14.78 -23.73 -6.26
CA ASN A 306 14.41 -24.73 -5.24
C ASN A 306 14.51 -24.19 -3.80
N LEU A 307 14.84 -22.91 -3.62
CA LEU A 307 14.95 -22.30 -2.30
C LEU A 307 13.65 -21.57 -1.98
N ASP A 308 12.99 -21.97 -0.90
CA ASP A 308 11.86 -21.23 -0.37
C ASP A 308 12.36 -19.85 0.11
N PRO A 309 11.88 -18.74 -0.47
CA PRO A 309 12.36 -17.39 -0.14
C PRO A 309 12.07 -16.98 1.32
N PHE A 310 11.18 -17.70 2.01
CA PHE A 310 10.91 -17.48 3.43
C PHE A 310 11.84 -18.29 4.34
N HIS A 311 12.59 -19.25 3.82
CA HIS A 311 13.57 -19.99 4.62
C HIS A 311 14.80 -19.12 4.88
N VAL A 312 15.06 -18.89 6.17
CA VAL A 312 16.26 -18.17 6.61
C VAL A 312 16.89 -18.97 7.73
N GLN A 313 18.13 -19.41 7.53
CA GLN A 313 18.89 -19.99 8.63
C GLN A 313 19.18 -18.91 9.68
N PRO A 314 19.10 -19.26 10.98
CA PRO A 314 19.45 -18.33 12.03
C PRO A 314 20.90 -17.90 11.88
N ASP A 315 21.09 -16.59 11.86
CA ASP A 315 22.36 -15.93 11.63
C ASP A 315 22.55 -14.74 12.57
N ARG A 316 23.80 -14.40 12.82
CA ARG A 316 24.18 -13.25 13.67
C ARG A 316 24.38 -12.03 12.78
N ARG A 317 23.33 -11.22 12.60
CA ARG A 317 23.38 -9.95 11.85
C ARG A 317 22.90 -8.78 12.70
N ARG A 318 23.58 -7.64 12.58
CA ARG A 318 23.15 -6.35 13.17
C ARG A 318 22.46 -5.48 12.11
N GLN A 319 21.43 -4.74 12.51
CA GLN A 319 20.69 -3.82 11.65
C GLN A 319 21.25 -2.39 11.74
N MET A 320 21.11 -1.63 10.66
CA MET A 320 21.42 -0.19 10.64
C MET A 320 20.12 0.60 10.74
N MET A 321 20.02 1.47 11.73
CA MET A 321 18.93 2.41 11.91
C MET A 321 19.42 3.81 11.55
N ARG A 322 18.63 4.53 10.76
CA ARG A 322 18.87 5.94 10.45
C ARG A 322 18.05 6.78 11.42
N THR A 323 18.72 7.66 12.15
CA THR A 323 18.10 8.65 13.02
C THR A 323 18.54 10.05 12.58
N GLN A 324 17.73 11.07 12.87
CA GLN A 324 18.13 12.45 12.70
C GLN A 324 18.53 13.01 14.06
N ASP A 325 19.67 13.69 14.13
CA ASP A 325 20.04 14.45 15.32
C ASP A 325 19.22 15.75 15.41
N ALA A 326 19.32 16.44 16.55
CA ALA A 326 18.59 17.68 16.82
C ALA A 326 18.96 18.85 15.86
N SER A 327 20.02 18.71 15.07
CA SER A 327 20.44 19.67 14.04
C SER A 327 20.03 19.28 12.62
N GLY A 328 19.31 18.17 12.45
CA GLY A 328 18.90 17.63 11.15
C GLY A 328 19.99 16.80 10.45
N GLY A 329 21.09 16.50 11.14
CA GLY A 329 22.14 15.61 10.65
C GLY A 329 21.70 14.14 10.66
N LEU A 330 22.03 13.39 9.61
CA LEU A 330 21.73 11.97 9.51
C LEU A 330 22.73 11.16 10.34
N MET A 331 22.27 10.51 11.41
CA MET A 331 23.03 9.53 12.18
C MET A 331 22.65 8.10 11.76
N ILE A 332 23.65 7.22 11.67
CA ILE A 332 23.45 5.79 11.40
C ILE A 332 23.91 5.02 12.63
N GLU A 333 22.96 4.45 13.36
CA GLU A 333 23.24 3.64 14.55
C GLU A 333 23.07 2.15 14.22
N ARG A 334 23.96 1.32 14.78
CA ARG A 334 23.81 -0.13 14.70
C ARG A 334 22.97 -0.59 15.87
N ARG A 335 21.85 -1.25 15.60
CA ARG A 335 21.01 -1.90 16.61
C ARG A 335 20.97 -3.40 16.41
N GLU A 336 20.61 -4.11 17.48
CA GLU A 336 20.29 -5.54 17.40
C GLU A 336 19.04 -5.73 16.53
N ARG A 337 19.03 -6.83 15.76
CA ARG A 337 17.84 -7.22 15.01
C ARG A 337 16.78 -7.69 15.99
N VAL A 338 15.53 -7.29 15.80
CA VAL A 338 14.40 -7.69 16.64
C VAL A 338 13.60 -8.77 15.92
N SER A 339 13.38 -9.90 16.58
CA SER A 339 12.60 -11.03 16.10
C SER A 339 11.36 -11.26 16.94
N LEU A 340 10.20 -11.30 16.30
CA LEU A 340 8.94 -11.71 16.90
C LEU A 340 8.65 -13.19 16.60
N VAL A 341 8.39 -13.98 17.64
CA VAL A 341 7.85 -15.33 17.50
C VAL A 341 6.46 -15.40 18.11
N MET A 342 5.49 -15.83 17.30
CA MET A 342 4.16 -16.14 17.78
C MET A 342 4.19 -17.54 18.41
N TRP A 343 3.95 -17.61 19.71
CA TRP A 343 4.28 -18.76 20.54
C TRP A 343 3.06 -19.33 21.25
N SER A 344 2.79 -20.62 21.03
CA SER A 344 1.61 -21.32 21.55
C SER A 344 1.89 -22.22 22.76
N GLY A 345 3.14 -22.36 23.19
CA GLY A 345 3.54 -23.34 24.22
C GLY A 345 3.59 -24.78 23.71
N GLY A 346 3.34 -25.00 22.41
CA GLY A 346 3.50 -26.29 21.76
C GLY A 346 4.96 -26.60 21.41
N VAL A 347 5.23 -27.86 21.08
CA VAL A 347 6.61 -28.34 20.85
C VAL A 347 7.30 -27.63 19.68
N SER A 348 6.59 -27.43 18.57
CA SER A 348 7.14 -26.77 17.37
C SER A 348 7.39 -25.28 17.61
N SER A 349 6.43 -24.57 18.22
CA SER A 349 6.58 -23.14 18.53
C SER A 349 7.61 -22.86 19.61
N THR A 350 7.77 -23.77 20.57
CA THR A 350 8.84 -23.70 21.57
C THR A 350 10.21 -23.93 20.96
N GLN A 351 10.33 -24.79 19.94
CA GLN A 351 11.58 -24.96 19.21
C GLN A 351 11.95 -23.71 18.40
N ALA A 352 11.01 -23.07 17.72
CA ALA A 352 11.29 -21.81 17.03
C ALA A 352 11.82 -20.73 18.00
N LEU A 353 11.20 -20.59 19.18
CA LEU A 353 11.70 -19.72 20.24
C LEU A 353 13.10 -20.13 20.73
N HIS A 354 13.30 -21.41 21.03
CA HIS A 354 14.60 -21.91 21.50
C HIS A 354 15.71 -21.63 20.49
N ARG A 355 15.48 -21.89 19.19
CA ARG A 355 16.44 -21.59 18.11
C ARG A 355 16.74 -20.10 18.01
N LEU A 356 15.74 -19.22 18.10
CA LEU A 356 15.98 -17.78 18.16
C LEU A 356 16.90 -17.41 19.34
N LEU A 357 16.70 -18.01 20.50
CA LEU A 357 17.49 -17.73 21.69
C LEU A 357 18.92 -18.30 21.61
N THR A 358 19.12 -19.47 21.00
CA THR A 358 20.43 -20.15 21.00
C THR A 358 21.27 -19.88 19.75
N GLU A 359 20.63 -19.65 18.60
CA GLU A 359 21.29 -19.58 17.30
C GLU A 359 21.39 -18.13 16.77
N THR A 360 20.71 -17.16 17.40
CA THR A 360 20.75 -15.74 17.01
C THR A 360 21.08 -14.83 18.18
N ASP A 361 21.63 -13.66 17.84
CA ASP A 361 21.86 -12.56 18.79
C ASP A 361 20.72 -11.53 18.73
N ASP A 362 19.55 -11.91 18.20
CA ASP A 362 18.40 -11.01 18.05
C ASP A 362 17.82 -10.63 19.43
N GLU A 363 17.29 -9.42 19.56
CA GLU A 363 16.31 -9.13 20.61
C GLU A 363 15.05 -9.95 20.29
N VAL A 364 14.61 -10.81 21.21
CA VAL A 364 13.50 -11.73 20.96
C VAL A 364 12.26 -11.27 21.72
N ILE A 365 11.17 -11.18 20.98
CA ILE A 365 9.82 -10.99 21.52
C ILE A 365 9.05 -12.28 21.29
N ALA A 366 8.68 -12.97 22.37
CA ALA A 366 7.78 -14.12 22.32
C ALA A 366 6.38 -13.66 22.71
N HIS A 367 5.42 -13.79 21.80
CA HIS A 367 4.05 -13.35 22.04
C HIS A 367 3.08 -14.53 22.02
N HIS A 368 2.28 -14.66 23.08
CA HIS A 368 1.24 -15.67 23.19
C HIS A 368 -0.16 -15.08 23.05
N VAL A 369 -1.00 -15.68 22.21
CA VAL A 369 -2.40 -15.26 22.03
C VAL A 369 -3.32 -16.20 22.80
N CYS A 370 -3.91 -15.71 23.89
CA CYS A 370 -4.91 -16.46 24.65
C CYS A 370 -6.24 -16.49 23.87
N MET A 371 -6.49 -17.56 23.11
CA MET A 371 -7.72 -17.73 22.34
C MET A 371 -8.82 -18.35 23.21
N LEU A 372 -9.75 -17.53 23.71
CA LEU A 372 -10.83 -18.03 24.56
C LEU A 372 -11.87 -18.75 23.69
N GLU A 373 -11.91 -20.07 23.82
CA GLU A 373 -12.79 -20.98 23.08
C GLU A 373 -13.63 -21.83 24.06
N ALA A 374 -14.63 -22.54 23.53
CA ALA A 374 -15.46 -23.45 24.32
C ALA A 374 -14.66 -24.63 24.92
N SER A 375 -13.49 -24.97 24.34
CA SER A 375 -12.63 -26.07 24.77
C SER A 375 -11.86 -25.79 26.07
N GLY A 376 -11.69 -24.51 26.45
CA GLY A 376 -10.90 -24.11 27.62
C GLY A 376 -9.39 -24.39 27.49
N ARG A 377 -8.88 -24.59 26.27
CA ARG A 377 -7.47 -24.92 26.01
C ARG A 377 -6.50 -23.75 26.21
N ASP A 378 -7.02 -22.53 26.24
CA ASP A 378 -6.27 -21.30 26.53
C ASP A 378 -5.48 -21.38 27.84
N ARG A 379 -6.07 -22.01 28.87
CA ARG A 379 -5.46 -22.09 30.20
C ARG A 379 -4.19 -22.96 30.23
N PRO A 380 -4.22 -24.23 29.81
CA PRO A 380 -3.01 -25.05 29.79
C PRO A 380 -1.96 -24.56 28.77
N GLU A 381 -2.37 -23.98 27.64
CA GLU A 381 -1.42 -23.36 26.69
C GLU A 381 -0.67 -22.19 27.34
N LEU A 382 -1.38 -21.30 28.03
CA LEU A 382 -0.76 -20.18 28.76
C LEU A 382 0.15 -20.68 29.89
N GLN A 383 -0.29 -21.68 30.66
CA GLN A 383 0.53 -22.26 31.72
C GLN A 383 1.85 -22.83 31.18
N ALA A 384 1.78 -23.58 30.07
CA ALA A 384 2.97 -24.09 29.40
C ALA A 384 3.91 -22.96 28.96
N CYS A 385 3.38 -21.89 28.34
CA CYS A 385 4.16 -20.71 27.98
C CYS A 385 4.84 -20.07 29.21
N GLU A 386 4.12 -19.85 30.30
CA GLU A 386 4.67 -19.19 31.50
C GLU A 386 5.78 -20.02 32.16
N GLU A 387 5.59 -21.33 32.30
CA GLU A 387 6.60 -22.23 32.89
C GLU A 387 7.84 -22.37 32.00
N ILE A 388 7.66 -22.54 30.69
CA ILE A 388 8.76 -22.63 29.74
C ILE A 388 9.50 -21.29 29.66
N ALA A 389 8.79 -20.16 29.69
CA ALA A 389 9.42 -18.83 29.64
C ALA A 389 10.36 -18.60 30.82
N ALA A 390 9.93 -18.97 32.04
CA ALA A 390 10.75 -18.89 33.23
C ALA A 390 12.02 -19.75 33.13
N ILE A 391 11.94 -20.92 32.49
CA ILE A 391 13.09 -21.79 32.25
C ILE A 391 14.03 -21.18 31.21
N LEU A 392 13.51 -20.79 30.05
CA LEU A 392 14.32 -20.26 28.95
C LEU A 392 15.00 -18.92 29.31
N ALA A 393 14.30 -18.03 30.01
CA ALA A 393 14.86 -16.75 30.44
C ALA A 393 16.01 -16.92 31.45
N ARG A 394 15.94 -17.96 32.29
CA ARG A 394 16.99 -18.29 33.28
C ARG A 394 18.14 -19.08 32.69
N ASP A 395 17.84 -20.12 31.89
CA ASP A 395 18.81 -21.14 31.49
C ASP A 395 19.43 -20.87 30.11
N VAL A 396 18.80 -20.04 29.26
CA VAL A 396 19.27 -19.74 27.90
C VAL A 396 19.70 -18.27 27.79
N ARG A 397 18.75 -17.33 27.72
CA ARG A 397 18.99 -15.88 27.80
C ARG A 397 17.69 -15.09 27.98
N PRO A 398 17.74 -13.84 28.46
CA PRO A 398 16.56 -12.98 28.56
C PRO A 398 15.91 -12.70 27.20
N PHE A 399 14.58 -12.59 27.23
CA PHE A 399 13.74 -12.18 26.09
C PHE A 399 12.44 -11.54 26.62
N LEU A 400 11.71 -10.83 25.75
CA LEU A 400 10.46 -10.21 26.13
C LEU A 400 9.30 -11.20 25.91
N PHE A 401 8.64 -11.62 27.00
CA PHE A 401 7.42 -12.42 26.93
C PHE A 401 6.19 -11.53 27.09
N THR A 402 5.27 -11.59 26.13
CA THR A 402 4.02 -10.82 26.14
C THR A 402 2.82 -11.69 25.81
N LYS A 403 1.63 -11.25 26.21
CA LYS A 403 0.38 -11.95 25.93
C LYS A 403 -0.77 -11.00 25.61
N SER A 404 -1.66 -11.45 24.75
CA SER A 404 -2.95 -10.82 24.48
C SER A 404 -4.10 -11.83 24.60
N THR A 405 -5.33 -11.37 24.52
CA THR A 405 -6.51 -12.23 24.66
C THR A 405 -7.51 -11.95 23.54
N MET A 406 -7.97 -13.01 22.89
CA MET A 406 -9.03 -12.96 21.88
C MET A 406 -10.21 -13.81 22.34
N ASP A 407 -11.34 -13.17 22.64
CA ASP A 407 -12.57 -13.89 22.98
C ASP A 407 -13.34 -14.30 21.72
N ARG A 408 -13.49 -15.61 21.52
CA ARG A 408 -14.20 -16.17 20.36
C ARG A 408 -15.33 -17.10 20.75
N LYS A 409 -15.73 -17.16 22.03
CA LYS A 409 -16.70 -18.15 22.55
C LYS A 409 -18.05 -18.14 21.84
N LYS A 410 -18.44 -17.00 21.26
CA LYS A 410 -19.74 -16.84 20.58
C LYS A 410 -19.69 -17.09 19.06
N PHE A 411 -18.51 -17.30 18.47
CA PHE A 411 -18.42 -17.61 17.04
C PHE A 411 -18.66 -19.10 16.79
N PRO A 412 -19.47 -19.46 15.76
CA PRO A 412 -19.84 -20.85 15.50
C PRO A 412 -18.72 -21.68 14.87
N LEU A 413 -17.72 -21.04 14.25
CA LEU A 413 -16.56 -21.70 13.65
C LEU A 413 -15.28 -21.05 14.20
N PRO A 414 -14.30 -21.85 14.66
CA PRO A 414 -12.98 -21.32 14.97
C PRO A 414 -12.31 -20.88 13.66
N PRO A 415 -11.71 -19.68 13.59
CA PRO A 415 -10.91 -19.29 12.43
C PRO A 415 -9.66 -20.15 12.34
N ASP A 416 -8.91 -19.98 11.27
CA ASP A 416 -7.52 -20.40 11.26
C ASP A 416 -6.72 -19.65 12.36
N PRO A 417 -6.12 -20.36 13.35
CA PRO A 417 -5.33 -19.74 14.40
C PRO A 417 -4.11 -18.98 13.85
N ARG A 418 -3.61 -19.35 12.67
CA ARG A 418 -2.47 -18.68 12.02
C ARG A 418 -2.82 -17.27 11.58
N MET A 419 -4.02 -17.06 11.05
CA MET A 419 -4.51 -15.72 10.69
C MET A 419 -4.67 -14.83 11.93
N ALA A 420 -5.23 -15.39 13.02
CA ALA A 420 -5.37 -14.66 14.29
C ALA A 420 -4.00 -14.26 14.84
N CYS A 421 -3.03 -15.18 14.83
CA CYS A 421 -1.65 -14.89 15.23
C CYS A 421 -0.99 -13.84 14.32
N ALA A 422 -1.20 -13.89 13.01
CA ALA A 422 -0.64 -12.91 12.09
C ALA A 422 -1.21 -11.51 12.30
N PHE A 423 -2.52 -11.40 12.49
CA PHE A 423 -3.15 -10.13 12.84
C PHE A 423 -2.59 -9.59 14.15
N GLU A 424 -2.47 -10.43 15.17
CA GLU A 424 -1.92 -10.01 16.46
C GLU A 424 -0.45 -9.61 16.38
N ALA A 425 0.36 -10.32 15.58
CA ALA A 425 1.75 -9.97 15.35
C ALA A 425 1.91 -8.53 14.85
N GLY A 426 0.97 -8.05 14.03
CA GLY A 426 0.98 -6.66 13.59
C GLY A 426 0.56 -5.65 14.67
N ILE A 427 -0.34 -6.03 15.59
CA ILE A 427 -0.67 -5.21 16.77
C ILE A 427 0.52 -5.11 17.74
N VAL A 428 1.26 -6.21 17.91
CA VAL A 428 2.50 -6.24 18.69
C VAL A 428 3.55 -5.34 18.05
N ASN A 429 3.73 -5.42 16.72
CA ASN A 429 4.63 -4.55 15.98
C ASN A 429 4.26 -3.06 16.12
N LEU A 430 2.96 -2.73 16.03
CA LEU A 430 2.46 -1.37 16.24
C LEU A 430 2.78 -0.86 17.66
N SER A 431 2.52 -1.69 18.68
CA SER A 431 2.79 -1.35 20.08
C SER A 431 4.29 -1.14 20.31
N PHE A 432 5.12 -2.02 19.74
CA PHE A 432 6.57 -1.92 19.77
C PHE A 432 7.08 -0.65 19.08
N TYR A 433 6.53 -0.33 17.90
CA TYR A 433 6.87 0.89 17.18
C TYR A 433 6.56 2.14 18.00
N ASN A 434 5.39 2.19 18.64
CA ASN A 434 5.01 3.33 19.47
C ASN A 434 5.90 3.50 20.71
N ASP A 435 6.42 2.40 21.26
CA ASP A 435 7.35 2.42 22.39
C ASP A 435 8.78 2.81 21.96
N ARG A 436 9.26 2.29 20.83
CA ARG A 436 10.69 2.34 20.44
C ARG A 436 11.02 3.25 19.27
N GLY A 437 10.01 3.72 18.53
CA GLY A 437 10.19 4.55 17.33
C GLY A 437 10.70 3.80 16.10
N TYR A 438 10.75 2.47 16.12
CA TYR A 438 11.12 1.63 14.98
C TYR A 438 10.36 0.29 14.99
N ALA A 439 10.23 -0.33 13.82
CA ALA A 439 9.49 -1.58 13.65
C ALA A 439 10.32 -2.82 14.02
N ILE A 440 9.62 -3.90 14.34
CA ILE A 440 10.19 -5.24 14.43
C ILE A 440 10.74 -5.62 13.05
N ASP A 441 11.93 -6.21 12.99
CA ASP A 441 12.58 -6.49 11.71
C ASP A 441 11.97 -7.70 11.01
N ARG A 442 11.67 -8.74 11.78
CA ARG A 442 11.15 -10.00 11.25
C ARG A 442 10.28 -10.74 12.26
N TRP A 443 9.43 -11.62 11.74
CA TRP A 443 8.55 -12.44 12.54
C TRP A 443 8.41 -13.86 11.98
N THR A 444 8.01 -14.80 12.84
CA THR A 444 7.84 -16.20 12.45
C THR A 444 6.67 -16.88 13.16
N LEU A 445 6.12 -17.89 12.47
CA LEU A 445 5.19 -18.89 12.98
C LEU A 445 5.87 -20.25 12.85
N ALA A 446 5.76 -21.09 13.88
CA ALA A 446 6.38 -22.40 13.82
C ALA A 446 5.55 -23.41 13.04
N SER A 447 6.26 -24.30 12.33
CA SER A 447 5.74 -25.49 11.66
C SER A 447 6.57 -26.72 12.05
N SER A 448 6.03 -27.90 11.79
CA SER A 448 6.75 -29.19 11.87
C SER A 448 6.30 -30.07 10.70
N LEU A 449 7.03 -31.13 10.38
CA LEU A 449 6.74 -32.00 9.23
C LEU A 449 5.32 -32.57 9.31
N GLU A 450 4.85 -32.86 10.53
CA GLU A 450 3.51 -33.36 10.81
C GLU A 450 2.41 -32.29 10.66
N ASP A 451 2.79 -31.01 10.50
CA ASP A 451 1.91 -29.87 10.28
C ASP A 451 2.09 -29.24 8.88
N GLU A 452 2.99 -29.75 8.02
CA GLU A 452 3.31 -29.15 6.70
C GLU A 452 2.32 -29.43 5.58
N GLY A 453 1.42 -30.40 5.76
CA GLY A 453 0.30 -30.61 4.82
C GLY A 453 -0.61 -29.39 4.65
N ASP A 454 -0.50 -28.39 5.54
CA ASP A 454 -1.35 -27.21 5.66
C ASP A 454 -0.68 -25.90 5.16
N TRP A 455 0.51 -25.86 4.56
CA TRP A 455 1.12 -24.57 4.11
C TRP A 455 1.08 -24.40 2.59
N GLY A 456 -0.12 -24.20 2.03
CA GLY A 456 -0.30 -23.79 0.64
C GLY A 456 0.18 -22.36 0.39
N ALA A 457 0.57 -22.06 -0.86
CA ALA A 457 0.95 -20.70 -1.28
C ALA A 457 -0.15 -19.66 -0.99
N VAL A 458 -1.41 -20.06 -1.20
CA VAL A 458 -2.60 -19.24 -0.96
C VAL A 458 -2.79 -18.94 0.53
N GLU A 459 -2.61 -19.91 1.42
CA GLU A 459 -2.76 -19.72 2.87
C GLU A 459 -1.67 -18.82 3.45
N THR A 460 -0.44 -18.96 2.94
CA THR A 460 0.69 -18.09 3.32
C THR A 460 0.40 -16.64 2.95
N GLU A 461 -0.17 -16.39 1.78
CA GLU A 461 -0.57 -15.06 1.35
C GLU A 461 -1.62 -14.45 2.28
N PHE A 462 -2.65 -15.21 2.68
CA PHE A 462 -3.67 -14.73 3.63
C PHE A 462 -3.08 -14.36 5.01
N ILE A 463 -2.14 -15.16 5.51
CA ILE A 463 -1.44 -14.91 6.77
C ILE A 463 -0.65 -13.60 6.69
N LEU A 464 0.16 -13.42 5.65
CA LEU A 464 0.93 -12.19 5.43
C LEU A 464 0.03 -10.97 5.26
N ASN A 465 -1.10 -11.14 4.60
CA ASN A 465 -2.12 -10.11 4.42
C ASN A 465 -2.79 -9.70 5.74
N CYS A 466 -2.99 -10.62 6.69
CA CYS A 466 -3.53 -10.28 8.01
C CYS A 466 -2.55 -9.43 8.81
N LEU A 467 -1.27 -9.81 8.83
CA LEU A 467 -0.19 -9.04 9.46
C LEU A 467 -0.07 -7.63 8.88
N ALA A 468 -0.03 -7.53 7.54
CA ALA A 468 0.11 -6.24 6.88
C ALA A 468 -1.08 -5.32 7.16
N ALA A 469 -2.27 -5.87 7.41
CA ALA A 469 -3.46 -5.08 7.74
C ALA A 469 -3.34 -4.43 9.12
N SER A 470 -2.90 -5.18 10.12
CA SER A 470 -2.75 -4.68 11.50
C SER A 470 -1.49 -3.84 11.74
N CYS A 471 -0.47 -3.96 10.88
CA CYS A 471 0.71 -3.08 10.96
C CYS A 471 0.47 -1.65 10.44
N HIS A 472 -0.59 -1.40 9.67
CA HIS A 472 -0.82 -0.12 9.01
C HIS A 472 -0.89 1.06 10.02
N PRO A 473 -0.23 2.21 9.77
CA PRO A 473 0.61 2.61 8.61
C PRO A 473 2.10 2.25 8.69
N TYR A 474 2.52 1.49 9.69
CA TYR A 474 3.92 1.22 9.98
C TYR A 474 4.51 0.07 9.18
N THR A 475 5.84 -0.04 9.19
CA THR A 475 6.59 -1.06 8.47
C THR A 475 6.17 -2.47 8.92
N VAL A 476 5.94 -3.34 7.94
CA VAL A 476 5.57 -4.75 8.16
C VAL A 476 6.85 -5.56 8.40
N PRO A 477 6.95 -6.34 9.49
CA PRO A 477 8.12 -7.20 9.74
C PRO A 477 8.21 -8.30 8.68
N ALA A 478 9.43 -8.62 8.24
CA ALA A 478 9.66 -9.67 7.26
C ALA A 478 9.27 -11.05 7.83
N PHE A 479 8.50 -11.85 7.10
CA PHE A 479 8.20 -13.22 7.52
C PHE A 479 9.35 -14.16 7.17
N PHE A 480 9.70 -15.05 8.10
CA PHE A 480 10.65 -16.12 7.84
C PHE A 480 10.23 -17.43 8.51
N ARG A 481 10.81 -18.53 8.03
CA ARG A 481 10.61 -19.89 8.54
C ARG A 481 11.96 -20.54 8.83
N PHE A 482 11.94 -21.38 9.85
CA PHE A 482 13.03 -22.30 10.16
C PHE A 482 12.88 -23.59 9.36
N ASP A 483 14.02 -24.25 9.12
CA ASP A 483 14.03 -25.62 8.60
C ASP A 483 13.12 -26.52 9.44
N VAL A 484 12.25 -27.24 8.76
CA VAL A 484 11.19 -28.02 9.38
C VAL A 484 11.76 -29.36 9.88
N MET A 485 11.45 -29.67 11.13
CA MET A 485 11.84 -30.91 11.80
C MET A 485 10.61 -31.72 12.19
N GLY A 486 10.78 -33.05 12.32
CA GLY A 486 9.74 -33.91 12.89
C GLY A 486 9.62 -33.69 14.40
N LYS A 487 8.42 -33.78 14.98
CA LYS A 487 8.17 -33.55 16.41
C LYS A 487 9.05 -34.41 17.32
N SER A 488 9.34 -35.65 16.93
CA SER A 488 10.24 -36.53 17.69
C SER A 488 11.68 -36.01 17.77
N GLU A 489 12.18 -35.42 16.69
CA GLU A 489 13.49 -34.77 16.64
C GLU A 489 13.48 -33.48 17.45
N ILE A 490 12.42 -32.67 17.31
CA ILE A 490 12.24 -31.45 18.10
C ILE A 490 12.27 -31.75 19.60
N LYS A 491 11.55 -32.78 20.07
CA LYS A 491 11.54 -33.18 21.49
C LYS A 491 12.93 -33.55 22.00
N LYS A 492 13.74 -34.23 21.17
CA LYS A 492 15.14 -34.56 21.52
C LYS A 492 15.98 -33.29 21.63
N HIS A 493 15.81 -32.35 20.70
CA HIS A 493 16.54 -31.09 20.70
C HIS A 493 16.21 -30.21 21.91
N LEU A 494 14.93 -30.11 22.30
CA LEU A 494 14.49 -29.35 23.48
C LEU A 494 14.83 -30.04 24.81
N GLY A 495 15.16 -31.34 24.79
CA GLY A 495 15.36 -32.15 25.99
C GLY A 495 14.06 -32.46 26.74
N THR A 496 14.10 -33.45 27.64
CA THR A 496 12.93 -33.98 28.36
C THR A 496 12.25 -32.94 29.25
N ARG A 497 13.02 -32.01 29.82
CA ARG A 497 12.52 -30.97 30.71
C ARG A 497 11.59 -29.98 30.02
N ILE A 498 12.01 -29.41 28.88
CA ILE A 498 11.20 -28.42 28.15
C ILE A 498 10.11 -29.12 27.34
N SER A 499 10.46 -30.23 26.66
CA SER A 499 9.47 -30.97 25.86
C SER A 499 8.33 -31.56 26.68
N GLY A 500 8.59 -31.91 27.96
CA GLY A 500 7.57 -32.41 28.89
C GLY A 500 6.57 -31.35 29.37
N LEU A 501 6.92 -30.07 29.25
CA LEU A 501 6.05 -28.93 29.60
C LEU A 501 5.23 -28.43 28.41
N CYS A 502 5.59 -28.83 27.18
CA CYS A 502 4.89 -28.37 25.98
C CYS A 502 3.45 -28.91 25.95
N TRP A 503 2.49 -28.05 25.61
CA TRP A 503 1.08 -28.43 25.49
C TRP A 503 0.66 -28.62 24.02
N SER A 504 -0.08 -29.68 23.73
CA SER A 504 -0.58 -29.95 22.36
C SER A 504 -2.04 -30.42 22.31
N CYS A 505 -2.71 -30.63 23.44
CA CYS A 505 -4.06 -31.17 23.45
C CYS A 505 -5.10 -30.09 23.07
N GLU A 506 -5.90 -30.37 22.05
CA GLU A 506 -6.92 -29.44 21.53
C GLU A 506 -8.22 -29.43 22.37
N ARG A 507 -8.43 -30.45 23.21
CA ARG A 507 -9.66 -30.64 23.98
C ARG A 507 -9.34 -31.11 25.40
N PRO A 508 -8.71 -30.29 26.26
CA PRO A 508 -8.36 -30.68 27.62
C PRO A 508 -9.55 -31.14 28.45
N VAL A 509 -9.29 -32.04 29.40
CA VAL A 509 -10.19 -32.29 30.52
C VAL A 509 -9.80 -31.36 31.66
N ILE A 510 -10.63 -30.36 31.93
CA ILE A 510 -10.42 -29.42 33.04
C ILE A 510 -10.97 -30.05 34.33
N LYS A 511 -10.09 -30.28 35.31
CA LYS A 511 -10.44 -30.82 36.63
C LYS A 511 -11.07 -29.76 37.52
N LYS A 512 -11.70 -30.21 38.61
CA LYS A 512 -12.33 -29.34 39.61
C LYS A 512 -11.35 -28.39 40.31
N ASP A 513 -10.08 -28.77 40.40
CA ASP A 513 -9.01 -27.94 40.97
C ASP A 513 -8.43 -26.92 39.97
N GLY A 514 -8.95 -26.88 38.74
CA GLY A 514 -8.49 -25.99 37.67
C GLY A 514 -7.34 -26.55 36.85
N SER A 515 -6.74 -27.69 37.22
CA SER A 515 -5.71 -28.35 36.41
C SER A 515 -6.30 -28.95 35.14
N ALA A 516 -5.49 -29.04 34.09
CA ALA A 516 -5.88 -29.61 32.81
C ALA A 516 -5.11 -30.90 32.54
N GLU A 517 -5.81 -31.92 32.03
CA GLU A 517 -5.20 -33.14 31.51
C GLU A 517 -5.47 -33.29 30.01
N ALA A 518 -4.48 -33.83 29.31
CA ALA A 518 -4.63 -34.19 27.90
C ALA A 518 -5.75 -35.22 27.76
N CYS A 519 -6.65 -35.05 26.78
CA CYS A 519 -7.80 -35.94 26.66
C CYS A 519 -7.46 -37.35 26.21
N GLY A 520 -6.27 -37.60 25.63
CA GLY A 520 -5.87 -38.92 25.12
C GLY A 520 -6.54 -39.34 23.81
N HIS A 521 -7.49 -38.57 23.26
CA HIS A 521 -8.30 -39.00 22.11
C HIS A 521 -8.21 -38.08 20.88
N CYS A 522 -7.78 -36.81 21.01
CA CYS A 522 -7.64 -35.88 19.89
C CYS A 522 -6.42 -36.23 19.01
N VAL A 523 -6.39 -35.70 17.78
CA VAL A 523 -5.33 -36.00 16.79
C VAL A 523 -3.94 -35.75 17.37
N LYS A 524 -3.75 -34.64 18.10
CA LYS A 524 -2.49 -34.27 18.74
C LYS A 524 -2.14 -35.05 20.03
N CYS A 525 -3.06 -35.85 20.57
CA CYS A 525 -2.84 -36.71 21.75
C CYS A 525 -2.62 -38.19 21.39
N ARG A 526 -2.92 -38.58 20.15
CA ARG A 526 -2.64 -39.94 19.68
C ARG A 526 -1.13 -40.09 19.43
N PRO A 527 -0.52 -41.24 19.80
CA PRO A 527 0.92 -41.44 19.74
C PRO A 527 1.51 -41.31 18.34
#